data_AF-A0A7W7CEE2-F1
#
_entry.id   AF-A0A7W7CEE2-F1
#
_cell.length_a   1.000
_cell.length_b   1.000
_cell.length_c   1.000
_cell.angle_alpha   90.00
_cell.angle_beta   90.00
_cell.angle_gamma   90.00
#
_symmetry.space_group_name_H-M   'P 1'
#
loop_
_entity.id
_entity.type
_entity.pdbx_description
1 polymer ?
#
loop_
_entity_poly.entity_id
_entity_poly.type
_entity_poly.pdbx_seq_one_letter_code
_entity_poly.pdbx_strand_id
1 'polypeptide(L)'
;MPETAVVTTRRLLAHTLVQVLTAGVVGAVGVIFGLSVVVASVLLLGPAGALVGLVVVPAGIALLYLMATLTPAASALTDTRTGRICWSALVGGVGGLGWWVSVTVSEGVLSTGRTGLLLGGVPFALVAGLLLRRWYLSLGFLALTLAIAYGFLHILAAAGPDLTEPDRRLAAARHTRAELTITDLPGYHRTLGDRGWQLTPVDPAANQPEHRLSIIGRENWDPGSCAAQLRAGGPMRECVLEAPGLEYRRGENWHEYRVDGVRAAVRGGLGVTREVLRAAASRARGVTDAEVLAMFPAAPPEPATFVGAVRRFAKWIAG
;
A
#
# COMPACT_ATOMS: atom_id res chain seq x y z
N MET A 1 42.35 -10.90 41.52
CA MET A 1 42.37 -11.33 40.09
C MET A 1 40.98 -11.31 39.40
N PRO A 2 40.25 -10.17 39.31
CA PRO A 2 39.07 -10.08 38.44
C PRO A 2 39.18 -9.09 37.26
N GLU A 3 40.11 -8.13 37.25
CA GLU A 3 40.09 -7.04 36.27
C GLU A 3 40.46 -7.49 34.83
N THR A 4 41.39 -8.42 34.68
CA THR A 4 41.83 -8.89 33.35
C THR A 4 40.74 -9.66 32.60
N ALA A 5 39.87 -10.38 33.31
CA ALA A 5 38.75 -11.13 32.74
C ALA A 5 37.60 -10.22 32.27
N VAL A 6 37.36 -9.10 32.96
CA VAL A 6 36.32 -8.12 32.58
C VAL A 6 36.70 -7.38 31.30
N VAL A 7 37.98 -7.01 31.14
CA VAL A 7 38.47 -6.28 29.96
C VAL A 7 38.41 -7.14 28.69
N THR A 8 38.79 -8.42 28.76
CA THR A 8 38.69 -9.34 27.62
C THR A 8 37.24 -9.57 27.20
N THR A 9 36.32 -9.71 28.16
CA THR A 9 34.90 -9.94 27.88
C THR A 9 34.25 -8.75 27.17
N ARG A 10 34.55 -7.52 27.61
CA ARG A 10 34.03 -6.29 26.98
C ARG A 10 34.53 -6.10 25.55
N ARG A 11 35.84 -6.30 25.30
CA ARG A 11 36.38 -6.22 23.94
C ARG A 11 35.73 -7.21 23.00
N LEU A 12 35.50 -8.43 23.46
CA LEU A 12 34.94 -9.48 22.63
C LEU A 12 33.46 -9.19 22.28
N LEU A 13 32.68 -8.71 23.24
CA LEU A 13 31.30 -8.25 23.00
C LEU A 13 31.24 -7.11 21.98
N ALA A 14 32.14 -6.12 22.08
CA ALA A 14 32.18 -5.00 21.14
C ALA A 14 32.45 -5.46 19.70
N HIS A 15 33.39 -6.39 19.49
CA HIS A 15 33.70 -6.92 18.15
C HIS A 15 32.51 -7.70 17.57
N THR A 16 31.81 -8.47 18.39
CA THR A 16 30.60 -9.20 17.96
C THR A 16 29.49 -8.25 17.54
N LEU A 17 29.27 -7.18 18.32
CA LEU A 17 28.27 -6.15 18.02
C LEU A 17 28.59 -5.41 16.73
N VAL A 18 29.86 -5.00 16.55
CA VAL A 18 30.34 -4.37 15.31
C VAL A 18 30.13 -5.29 14.11
N GLN A 19 30.44 -6.58 14.22
CA GLN A 19 30.23 -7.52 13.11
C GLN A 19 28.74 -7.62 12.75
N VAL A 20 27.84 -7.77 13.72
CA VAL A 20 26.40 -7.89 13.44
C VAL A 20 25.85 -6.60 12.81
N LEU A 21 26.22 -5.43 13.35
CA LEU A 21 25.81 -4.14 12.81
C LEU A 21 26.35 -3.93 11.40
N THR A 22 27.63 -4.26 11.17
CA THR A 22 28.25 -4.13 9.85
C THR A 22 27.64 -5.12 8.87
N ALA A 23 27.26 -6.33 9.30
CA ALA A 23 26.57 -7.30 8.45
C ALA A 23 25.17 -6.79 8.07
N GLY A 24 24.47 -6.15 9.01
CA GLY A 24 23.20 -5.47 8.76
C GLY A 24 23.34 -4.36 7.72
N VAL A 25 24.33 -3.47 7.88
CA VAL A 25 24.59 -2.36 6.96
C VAL A 25 25.06 -2.86 5.59
N VAL A 26 26.02 -3.79 5.54
CA VAL A 26 26.54 -4.37 4.29
C VAL A 26 25.46 -5.17 3.58
N GLY A 27 24.65 -5.94 4.30
CA GLY A 27 23.51 -6.65 3.74
C GLY A 27 22.47 -5.68 3.17
N ALA A 28 22.09 -4.66 3.94
CA ALA A 28 21.17 -3.62 3.48
C ALA A 28 21.71 -2.91 2.24
N VAL A 29 22.92 -2.35 2.30
CA VAL A 29 23.47 -1.61 1.17
C VAL A 29 23.75 -2.53 0.00
N GLY A 30 24.50 -3.61 0.19
CA GLY A 30 24.90 -4.51 -0.90
C GLY A 30 23.73 -5.19 -1.59
N VAL A 31 22.76 -5.71 -0.83
CA VAL A 31 21.63 -6.46 -1.41
C VAL A 31 20.49 -5.52 -1.81
N ILE A 32 20.08 -4.58 -0.96
CA ILE A 32 18.92 -3.71 -1.26
C ILE A 32 19.28 -2.68 -2.31
N PHE A 33 20.39 -1.95 -2.15
CA PHE A 33 20.82 -0.98 -3.14
C PHE A 33 21.19 -1.70 -4.43
N GLY A 34 21.86 -2.85 -4.33
CA GLY A 34 22.15 -3.70 -5.47
C GLY A 34 20.90 -4.08 -6.26
N LEU A 35 19.93 -4.73 -5.62
CA LEU A 35 18.70 -5.14 -6.29
C LEU A 35 17.92 -3.94 -6.86
N SER A 36 17.87 -2.82 -6.12
CA SER A 36 17.20 -1.60 -6.56
C SER A 36 17.87 -1.00 -7.80
N VAL A 37 19.21 -0.95 -7.82
CA VAL A 37 19.99 -0.51 -8.98
C VAL A 37 19.79 -1.46 -10.15
N VAL A 38 19.71 -2.77 -9.93
CA VAL A 38 19.43 -3.74 -10.99
C VAL A 38 18.07 -3.51 -11.61
N VAL A 39 17.02 -3.42 -10.79
CA VAL A 39 15.65 -3.22 -11.27
C VAL A 39 15.56 -1.89 -12.02
N ALA A 40 16.09 -0.80 -11.45
CA ALA A 40 16.11 0.51 -12.12
C ALA A 40 16.90 0.47 -13.44
N SER A 41 18.07 -0.20 -13.45
CA SER A 41 18.90 -0.33 -14.64
C SER A 41 18.22 -1.17 -15.71
N VAL A 42 17.55 -2.27 -15.36
CA VAL A 42 16.79 -3.11 -16.30
C VAL A 42 15.61 -2.36 -16.89
N LEU A 43 14.91 -1.55 -16.08
CA LEU A 43 13.80 -0.73 -16.56
C LEU A 43 14.25 0.41 -17.50
N LEU A 44 15.40 1.03 -17.22
CA LEU A 44 15.90 2.18 -18.00
C LEU A 44 16.71 1.77 -19.23
N LEU A 45 17.50 0.69 -19.13
CA LEU A 45 18.48 0.27 -20.14
C LEU A 45 18.12 -1.07 -20.79
N GLY A 46 16.97 -1.65 -20.43
CA GLY A 46 16.55 -2.97 -20.90
C GLY A 46 17.49 -4.08 -20.43
N PRO A 47 17.74 -5.13 -21.24
CA PRO A 47 18.58 -6.26 -20.84
C PRO A 47 20.04 -5.87 -20.54
N ALA A 48 20.54 -4.74 -21.06
CA ALA A 48 21.86 -4.22 -20.72
C ALA A 48 21.96 -3.80 -19.23
N GLY A 49 20.85 -3.42 -18.61
CA GLY A 49 20.79 -3.12 -17.18
C GLY A 49 21.01 -4.34 -16.27
N ALA A 50 20.78 -5.57 -16.78
CA ALA A 50 21.05 -6.79 -16.02
C ALA A 50 22.56 -6.99 -15.76
N LEU A 51 23.42 -6.42 -16.62
CA LEU A 51 24.88 -6.46 -16.44
C LEU A 51 25.33 -5.69 -15.20
N VAL A 52 24.63 -4.63 -14.82
CA VAL A 52 24.90 -3.89 -13.58
C VAL A 52 24.66 -4.80 -12.37
N GLY A 53 23.65 -5.67 -12.42
CA GLY A 53 23.37 -6.64 -11.37
C GLY A 53 24.40 -7.74 -11.20
N LEU A 54 24.98 -8.16 -12.31
CA LEU A 54 26.12 -9.07 -12.34
C LEU A 54 27.35 -8.51 -11.62
N VAL A 55 27.44 -7.19 -11.41
CA VAL A 55 28.54 -6.58 -10.66
C VAL A 55 28.15 -6.33 -9.20
N VAL A 56 26.98 -5.74 -8.95
CA VAL A 56 26.63 -5.28 -7.60
C VAL A 56 26.32 -6.44 -6.64
N VAL A 57 25.60 -7.47 -7.11
CA VAL A 57 25.27 -8.63 -6.25
C VAL A 57 26.54 -9.38 -5.82
N PRO A 58 27.48 -9.73 -6.73
CA PRO A 58 28.75 -10.34 -6.32
C PRO A 58 29.61 -9.43 -5.46
N ALA A 59 29.60 -8.11 -5.68
CA ALA A 59 30.32 -7.17 -4.81
C ALA A 59 29.77 -7.19 -3.37
N GLY A 60 28.45 -7.24 -3.20
CA GLY A 60 27.82 -7.38 -1.88
C GLY A 60 28.19 -8.71 -1.20
N ILE A 61 28.16 -9.83 -1.95
CA ILE A 61 28.56 -11.15 -1.44
C ILE A 61 30.05 -11.16 -1.09
N ALA A 62 30.90 -10.56 -1.92
CA ALA A 62 32.33 -10.44 -1.67
C ALA A 62 32.63 -9.63 -0.40
N LEU A 63 31.84 -8.57 -0.13
CA LEU A 63 31.96 -7.77 1.08
C LEU A 63 31.51 -8.56 2.33
N LEU A 64 30.44 -9.34 2.25
CA LEU A 64 30.04 -10.28 3.31
C LEU A 64 31.09 -11.36 3.56
N TYR A 65 31.70 -11.89 2.49
CA TYR A 65 32.79 -12.85 2.59
C TYR A 65 34.02 -12.21 3.24
N LEU A 66 34.42 -11.01 2.82
CA LEU A 66 35.53 -10.27 3.43
C LEU A 66 35.29 -10.04 4.92
N MET A 67 34.09 -9.62 5.29
CA MET A 67 33.68 -9.53 6.70
C MET A 67 33.86 -10.85 7.44
N ALA A 68 33.36 -11.96 6.89
CA ALA A 68 33.54 -13.29 7.46
C ALA A 68 35.02 -13.70 7.61
N THR A 69 35.91 -13.17 6.75
CA THR A 69 37.36 -13.35 6.90
C THR A 69 37.98 -12.51 8.02
N LEU A 70 37.47 -11.30 8.27
CA LEU A 70 37.99 -10.36 9.27
C LEU A 70 37.55 -10.70 10.69
N THR A 71 36.44 -11.43 10.85
CA THR A 71 35.85 -11.75 12.16
C THR A 71 35.64 -13.26 12.37
N PRO A 72 36.68 -14.10 12.21
CA PRO A 72 36.53 -15.55 12.24
C PRO A 72 36.09 -16.07 13.61
N ALA A 73 36.51 -15.40 14.69
CA ALA A 73 36.24 -15.83 16.07
C ALA A 73 34.78 -15.66 16.52
N ALA A 74 33.98 -14.89 15.77
CA ALA A 74 32.67 -14.45 16.23
C ALA A 74 31.50 -15.28 15.69
N SER A 75 31.67 -15.98 14.56
CA SER A 75 30.65 -16.87 13.98
C SER A 75 31.08 -18.34 14.06
N ALA A 76 30.11 -19.25 14.21
CA ALA A 76 30.38 -20.68 14.27
C ALA A 76 30.89 -21.24 12.93
N LEU A 77 30.56 -20.58 11.82
CA LEU A 77 30.84 -21.06 10.47
C LEU A 77 32.14 -20.47 9.88
N THR A 78 32.75 -19.45 10.49
CA THR A 78 33.82 -18.67 9.83
C THR A 78 35.23 -19.22 9.99
N ASP A 79 35.39 -20.35 10.69
CA ASP A 79 36.69 -20.99 10.95
C ASP A 79 37.32 -21.59 9.69
N THR A 80 36.52 -22.00 8.69
CA THR A 80 37.00 -22.57 7.42
C THR A 80 36.60 -21.74 6.21
N ARG A 81 37.33 -21.87 5.09
CA ARG A 81 36.99 -21.19 3.82
C ARG A 81 35.57 -21.53 3.35
N THR A 82 35.22 -22.82 3.39
CA THR A 82 33.89 -23.31 3.01
C THR A 82 32.81 -22.76 3.93
N GLY A 83 33.08 -22.70 5.23
CA GLY A 83 32.14 -22.15 6.19
C GLY A 83 31.93 -20.63 6.05
N ARG A 84 32.94 -19.86 5.62
CA ARG A 84 32.76 -18.43 5.26
C ARG A 84 31.86 -18.23 4.05
N ILE A 85 32.00 -19.10 3.04
CA ILE A 85 31.10 -19.10 1.87
C ILE A 85 29.67 -19.41 2.34
N CYS A 86 29.49 -20.47 3.12
CA CYS A 86 28.20 -20.85 3.68
C CYS A 86 27.57 -19.72 4.52
N TRP A 87 28.35 -19.06 5.37
CA TRP A 87 27.91 -17.93 6.18
C TRP A 87 27.43 -16.77 5.30
N SER A 88 28.23 -16.38 4.29
CA SER A 88 27.85 -15.30 3.37
C SER A 88 26.58 -15.61 2.57
N ALA A 89 26.43 -16.86 2.13
CA ALA A 89 25.25 -17.32 1.40
C ALA A 89 23.99 -17.33 2.29
N LEU A 90 24.11 -17.75 3.55
CA LEU A 90 23.00 -17.73 4.50
C LEU A 90 22.57 -16.29 4.84
N VAL A 91 23.51 -15.42 5.18
CA VAL A 91 23.21 -14.02 5.51
C VAL A 91 22.62 -13.29 4.30
N GLY A 92 23.23 -13.43 3.12
CA GLY A 92 22.74 -12.81 1.89
C GLY A 92 21.39 -13.36 1.45
N GLY A 93 21.24 -14.69 1.41
CA GLY A 93 20.03 -15.36 0.92
C GLY A 93 18.85 -15.24 1.88
N VAL A 94 19.02 -15.64 3.15
CA VAL A 94 17.92 -15.59 4.14
C VAL A 94 17.61 -14.15 4.53
N GLY A 95 18.63 -13.30 4.69
CA GLY A 95 18.44 -11.87 4.95
C GLY A 95 17.74 -11.17 3.78
N GLY A 96 18.13 -11.50 2.54
CA GLY A 96 17.48 -10.98 1.33
C GLY A 96 16.01 -11.42 1.21
N LEU A 97 15.71 -12.69 1.52
CA LEU A 97 14.34 -13.21 1.53
C LEU A 97 13.49 -12.53 2.62
N GLY A 98 14.04 -12.37 3.83
CA GLY A 98 13.37 -11.65 4.91
C GLY A 98 13.11 -10.17 4.57
N TRP A 99 14.05 -9.51 3.89
CA TRP A 99 13.86 -8.17 3.36
C TRP A 99 12.76 -8.11 2.31
N TRP A 100 12.76 -9.03 1.34
CA TRP A 100 11.74 -9.10 0.29
C TRP A 100 10.33 -9.31 0.86
N VAL A 101 10.17 -10.19 1.85
CA VAL A 101 8.91 -10.37 2.58
C VAL A 101 8.49 -9.07 3.29
N SER A 102 9.44 -8.37 3.92
CA SER A 102 9.16 -7.09 4.59
C SER A 102 8.65 -6.02 3.61
N VAL A 103 9.27 -5.89 2.43
CA VAL A 103 8.85 -4.93 1.40
C VAL A 103 7.48 -5.27 0.83
N THR A 104 7.27 -6.52 0.41
CA THR A 104 5.98 -6.96 -0.18
C THR A 104 4.79 -6.78 0.77
N VAL A 105 5.03 -6.89 2.07
CA VAL A 105 3.99 -6.64 3.07
C VAL A 105 3.83 -5.15 3.39
N SER A 106 4.92 -4.39 3.42
CA SER A 106 4.90 -2.96 3.80
C SER A 106 4.43 -2.01 2.70
N GLU A 107 4.44 -2.42 1.42
CA GLU A 107 3.84 -1.64 0.32
C GLU A 107 2.38 -1.25 0.58
N GLY A 108 1.64 -2.00 1.42
CA GLY A 108 0.28 -1.67 1.83
C GLY A 108 0.16 -0.75 3.06
N VAL A 109 1.24 -0.50 3.81
CA VAL A 109 1.19 0.11 5.16
C VAL A 109 2.10 1.33 5.32
N LEU A 110 3.28 1.35 4.68
CA LEU A 110 4.30 2.37 4.90
C LEU A 110 4.68 3.04 3.56
N SER A 111 4.07 4.19 3.27
CA SER A 111 4.33 4.95 2.03
C SER A 111 5.62 5.80 2.07
N THR A 112 6.40 5.75 3.15
CA THR A 112 7.52 6.69 3.37
C THR A 112 8.89 6.03 3.10
N GLY A 113 9.60 6.48 2.07
CA GLY A 113 10.85 5.89 1.57
C GLY A 113 12.04 5.89 2.55
N ARG A 114 12.04 6.74 3.60
CA ARG A 114 13.14 6.78 4.59
C ARG A 114 13.14 5.58 5.55
N THR A 115 11.97 5.02 5.86
CA THR A 115 11.83 3.89 6.79
C THR A 115 12.31 2.56 6.19
N GLY A 116 12.25 2.42 4.86
CA GLY A 116 12.61 1.17 4.17
C GLY A 116 14.08 0.78 4.31
N LEU A 117 14.99 1.76 4.39
CA LEU A 117 16.43 1.50 4.46
C LEU A 117 16.88 1.01 5.85
N LEU A 118 16.31 1.59 6.92
CA LEU A 118 16.59 1.16 8.29
C LEU A 118 15.97 -0.20 8.60
N LEU A 119 14.72 -0.43 8.19
CA LEU A 119 14.05 -1.72 8.37
C LEU A 119 14.67 -2.82 7.51
N GLY A 120 15.29 -2.45 6.38
CA GLY A 120 15.84 -3.42 5.46
C GLY A 120 17.12 -4.13 5.92
N GLY A 121 17.90 -3.52 6.83
CA GLY A 121 19.09 -4.16 7.41
C GLY A 121 18.80 -5.14 8.54
N VAL A 122 17.62 -5.06 9.15
CA VAL A 122 17.24 -5.88 10.32
C VAL A 122 17.28 -7.38 10.01
N PRO A 123 16.70 -7.90 8.90
CA PRO A 123 16.77 -9.33 8.59
C PRO A 123 18.21 -9.86 8.47
N PHE A 124 19.10 -9.09 7.84
CA PHE A 124 20.51 -9.48 7.68
C PHE A 124 21.24 -9.54 9.04
N ALA A 125 21.01 -8.53 9.89
CA ALA A 125 21.59 -8.49 11.23
C ALA A 125 21.09 -9.65 12.10
N LEU A 126 19.79 -10.00 12.03
CA LEU A 126 19.22 -11.12 12.77
C LEU A 126 19.83 -12.46 12.32
N VAL A 127 19.94 -12.70 11.01
CA VAL A 127 20.57 -13.93 10.48
C VAL A 127 22.05 -14.00 10.89
N ALA A 128 22.79 -12.90 10.79
CA ALA A 128 24.18 -12.85 11.25
C ALA A 128 24.30 -13.14 12.76
N GLY A 129 23.38 -12.61 13.56
CA GLY A 129 23.28 -12.83 15.01
C GLY A 129 22.95 -14.28 15.39
N LEU A 130 22.10 -14.96 14.62
CA LEU A 130 21.79 -16.38 14.81
C LEU A 130 23.00 -17.29 14.56
N LEU A 131 23.91 -16.88 13.68
CA LEU A 131 25.12 -17.63 13.31
C LEU A 131 26.31 -17.37 14.25
N LEU A 132 26.13 -16.62 15.33
CA LEU A 132 27.18 -16.34 16.31
C LEU A 132 27.67 -17.63 17.00
N ARG A 133 28.98 -17.71 17.23
CA ARG A 133 29.62 -18.89 17.86
C ARG A 133 29.15 -19.13 19.29
N ARG A 134 28.74 -18.07 20.00
CA ARG A 134 28.31 -18.13 21.39
C ARG A 134 26.81 -18.38 21.46
N TRP A 135 26.43 -19.56 21.94
CA TRP A 135 25.04 -20.04 21.98
C TRP A 135 24.09 -19.05 22.68
N TYR A 136 24.49 -18.41 23.78
CA TYR A 136 23.64 -17.48 24.52
C TYR A 136 23.34 -16.19 23.74
N LEU A 137 24.28 -15.70 22.90
CA LEU A 137 24.01 -14.56 22.01
C LEU A 137 23.07 -14.97 20.88
N SER A 138 23.31 -16.14 20.29
CA SER A 138 22.43 -16.70 19.25
C SER A 138 20.99 -16.88 19.77
N LEU A 139 20.81 -17.38 21.00
CA LEU A 139 19.50 -17.45 21.65
C LEU A 139 18.86 -16.07 21.85
N GLY A 140 19.64 -15.05 22.20
CA GLY A 140 19.15 -13.67 22.28
C GLY A 140 18.63 -13.15 20.94
N PHE A 141 19.37 -13.40 19.85
CA PHE A 141 18.94 -13.06 18.49
C PHE A 141 17.74 -13.89 18.03
N LEU A 142 17.64 -15.16 18.43
CA LEU A 142 16.47 -15.99 18.18
C LEU A 142 15.23 -15.43 18.87
N ALA A 143 15.33 -15.10 20.17
CA ALA A 143 14.25 -14.48 20.93
C ALA A 143 13.83 -13.15 20.31
N LEU A 144 14.79 -12.30 19.92
CA LEU A 144 14.52 -11.04 19.24
C LEU A 144 13.83 -11.25 17.87
N THR A 145 14.28 -12.23 17.09
CA THR A 145 13.68 -12.58 15.79
C THR A 145 12.24 -13.02 15.97
N LEU A 146 11.97 -13.90 16.94
CA LEU A 146 10.63 -14.37 17.27
C LEU A 146 9.74 -13.23 17.76
N ALA A 147 10.26 -12.33 18.61
CA ALA A 147 9.53 -11.16 19.09
C ALA A 147 9.17 -10.19 17.95
N ILE A 148 10.10 -9.91 17.03
CA ILE A 148 9.86 -9.08 15.85
C ILE A 148 8.85 -9.76 14.92
N ALA A 149 9.02 -11.05 14.63
CA ALA A 149 8.10 -11.80 13.78
C ALA A 149 6.68 -11.83 14.38
N TYR A 150 6.56 -12.07 15.69
CA TYR A 150 5.29 -12.05 16.40
C TYR A 150 4.65 -10.66 16.39
N GLY A 151 5.41 -9.61 16.69
CA GLY A 151 4.92 -8.23 16.62
C GLY A 151 4.47 -7.85 15.21
N PHE A 152 5.20 -8.27 14.19
CA PHE A 152 4.83 -8.07 12.79
C PHE A 152 3.56 -8.82 12.41
N LEU A 153 3.40 -10.06 12.84
CA LEU A 153 2.16 -10.84 12.65
C LEU A 153 0.98 -10.16 13.35
N HIS A 154 1.16 -9.63 14.56
CA HIS A 154 0.12 -8.86 15.25
C HIS A 154 -0.29 -7.59 14.51
N ILE A 155 0.69 -6.80 14.06
CA ILE A 155 0.43 -5.61 13.25
C ILE A 155 -0.28 -6.01 11.96
N LEU A 156 0.14 -7.08 11.30
CA LEU A 156 -0.52 -7.58 10.08
C LEU A 156 -1.95 -8.05 10.30
N ALA A 157 -2.21 -8.71 11.43
CA ALA A 157 -3.54 -9.15 11.82
C ALA A 157 -4.46 -7.94 12.03
N ALA A 158 -3.93 -6.85 12.62
CA ALA A 158 -4.66 -5.61 12.86
C ALA A 158 -4.74 -4.65 11.65
N ALA A 159 -3.75 -4.67 10.75
CA ALA A 159 -3.60 -3.71 9.65
C ALA A 159 -4.42 -4.06 8.40
N GLY A 160 -5.07 -5.22 8.37
CA GLY A 160 -6.10 -5.49 7.37
C GLY A 160 -7.42 -4.93 7.86
N PRO A 161 -8.05 -3.95 7.17
CA PRO A 161 -9.47 -3.73 7.42
C PRO A 161 -10.15 -5.09 7.27
N ASP A 162 -10.92 -5.51 8.28
CA ASP A 162 -11.91 -6.55 8.08
C ASP A 162 -12.91 -5.96 7.10
N LEU A 163 -12.54 -6.02 5.81
CA LEU A 163 -13.37 -5.55 4.73
C LEU A 163 -14.64 -6.37 4.88
N THR A 164 -15.68 -5.66 5.29
CA THR A 164 -17.03 -6.19 5.26
C THR A 164 -17.28 -6.65 3.81
N GLU A 165 -18.14 -7.66 3.62
CA GLU A 165 -18.45 -8.14 2.27
C GLU A 165 -18.81 -7.00 1.28
N PRO A 166 -19.57 -5.95 1.67
CA PRO A 166 -19.74 -4.74 0.86
C PRO A 166 -18.42 -4.12 0.38
N ASP A 167 -17.46 -3.90 1.28
CA ASP A 167 -16.18 -3.26 0.95
C ASP A 167 -15.32 -4.12 0.03
N ARG A 168 -15.39 -5.45 0.17
CA ARG A 168 -14.69 -6.38 -0.74
C ARG A 168 -15.24 -6.27 -2.16
N ARG A 169 -16.56 -6.21 -2.31
CA ARG A 169 -17.20 -6.06 -3.62
C ARG A 169 -16.86 -4.72 -4.27
N LEU A 170 -16.84 -3.65 -3.48
CA LEU A 170 -16.40 -2.33 -3.93
C LEU A 170 -14.94 -2.34 -4.39
N ALA A 171 -14.04 -2.91 -3.57
CA ALA A 171 -12.62 -3.02 -3.91
C ALA A 171 -12.40 -3.85 -5.18
N ALA A 172 -13.12 -4.97 -5.35
CA ALA A 172 -13.08 -5.80 -6.55
C ALA A 172 -13.57 -5.03 -7.80
N ALA A 173 -14.58 -4.19 -7.65
CA ALA A 173 -15.09 -3.31 -8.70
C ALA A 173 -14.27 -2.02 -8.87
N ARG A 174 -13.19 -1.83 -8.10
CA ARG A 174 -12.35 -0.61 -8.05
C ARG A 174 -13.12 0.68 -7.73
N HIS A 175 -14.13 0.57 -6.88
CA HIS A 175 -14.88 1.71 -6.35
C HIS A 175 -14.62 1.90 -4.85
N THR A 176 -14.78 3.13 -4.37
CA THR A 176 -14.85 3.42 -2.92
C THR A 176 -16.26 3.82 -2.51
N ARG A 177 -16.63 3.63 -1.23
CA ARG A 177 -17.94 4.08 -0.71
C ARG A 177 -18.19 5.57 -0.98
N ALA A 178 -17.14 6.39 -0.90
CA ALA A 178 -17.22 7.82 -1.15
C ALA A 178 -17.51 8.20 -2.61
N GLU A 179 -17.25 7.30 -3.57
CA GLU A 179 -17.58 7.51 -4.99
C GLU A 179 -19.02 7.15 -5.32
N LEU A 180 -19.69 6.42 -4.43
CA LEU A 180 -21.05 5.93 -4.65
C LEU A 180 -22.04 6.79 -3.88
N THR A 181 -22.55 7.81 -4.57
CA THR A 181 -23.71 8.57 -4.12
C THR A 181 -24.94 8.14 -4.89
N ILE A 182 -26.01 7.88 -4.17
CA ILE A 182 -27.29 7.46 -4.72
C ILE A 182 -28.29 8.60 -4.56
N THR A 183 -29.16 8.76 -5.55
CA THR A 183 -30.43 9.48 -5.37
C THR A 183 -31.57 8.66 -5.96
N ASP A 184 -32.70 8.71 -5.29
CA ASP A 184 -33.96 8.14 -5.77
C ASP A 184 -34.85 9.30 -6.22
N LEU A 185 -35.25 9.30 -7.50
CA LEU A 185 -36.04 10.38 -8.10
C LEU A 185 -37.27 9.77 -8.81
N PRO A 186 -38.50 10.16 -8.42
CA PRO A 186 -39.71 9.68 -9.09
C PRO A 186 -39.69 9.95 -10.59
N GLY A 187 -40.12 8.97 -11.39
CA GLY A 187 -40.10 9.04 -12.86
C GLY A 187 -38.77 8.67 -13.51
N TYR A 188 -37.76 8.29 -12.72
CA TYR A 188 -36.46 7.82 -13.21
C TYR A 188 -36.13 6.43 -12.67
N HIS A 189 -35.44 5.63 -13.49
CA HIS A 189 -34.80 4.40 -13.06
C HIS A 189 -33.29 4.62 -12.96
N ARG A 190 -32.68 3.99 -11.96
CA ARG A 190 -31.26 4.12 -11.68
C ARG A 190 -30.49 3.01 -12.39
N THR A 191 -29.45 3.38 -13.14
CA THR A 191 -28.55 2.45 -13.84
C THR A 191 -27.09 2.78 -13.51
N LEU A 192 -26.22 1.77 -13.48
CA LEU A 192 -24.80 1.97 -13.25
C LEU A 192 -24.14 2.37 -14.58
N GLY A 193 -23.52 3.54 -14.63
CA GLY A 193 -22.72 4.00 -15.77
C GLY A 193 -21.23 4.05 -15.45
N ASP A 194 -20.40 4.41 -16.45
CA ASP A 194 -18.93 4.36 -16.36
C ASP A 194 -18.32 5.25 -15.27
N ARG A 195 -19.01 6.33 -14.87
CA ARG A 195 -18.52 7.34 -13.92
C ARG A 195 -19.40 7.50 -12.68
N GLY A 196 -20.25 6.53 -12.40
CA GLY A 196 -21.20 6.56 -11.29
C GLY A 196 -22.62 6.27 -11.75
N TRP A 197 -23.59 6.71 -10.95
CA TRP A 197 -25.00 6.42 -11.23
C TRP A 197 -25.54 7.31 -12.33
N GLN A 198 -26.33 6.71 -13.20
CA GLN A 198 -27.17 7.43 -14.14
C GLN A 198 -28.62 7.27 -13.72
N LEU A 199 -29.40 8.34 -13.81
CA LEU A 199 -30.85 8.26 -13.74
C LEU A 199 -31.39 8.49 -15.14
N THR A 200 -32.11 7.50 -15.63
CA THR A 200 -32.74 7.49 -16.94
C THR A 200 -34.25 7.61 -16.76
N PRO A 201 -34.95 8.47 -17.52
CA PRO A 201 -36.41 8.57 -17.45
C PRO A 201 -37.08 7.21 -17.67
N VAL A 202 -38.13 6.91 -16.90
CA VAL A 202 -38.92 5.66 -17.05
C VAL A 202 -39.69 5.67 -18.37
N ASP A 203 -40.16 6.83 -18.82
CA ASP A 203 -40.80 6.99 -20.11
C ASP A 203 -39.75 6.86 -21.25
N PRO A 204 -39.88 5.86 -22.14
CA PRO A 204 -38.96 5.68 -23.26
C PRO A 204 -38.92 6.88 -24.21
N ALA A 205 -40.03 7.61 -24.38
CA ALA A 205 -40.08 8.80 -25.23
C ALA A 205 -39.22 9.95 -24.67
N ALA A 206 -39.09 10.01 -23.35
CA ALA A 206 -38.26 10.97 -22.63
C ALA A 206 -36.81 10.51 -22.44
N ASN A 207 -36.45 9.26 -22.79
CA ASN A 207 -35.09 8.71 -22.60
C ASN A 207 -34.08 9.21 -23.66
N GLN A 208 -34.00 10.53 -23.82
CA GLN A 208 -33.01 11.20 -24.66
C GLN A 208 -31.81 11.63 -23.79
N PRO A 209 -30.58 11.69 -24.34
CA PRO A 209 -29.38 12.03 -23.58
C PRO A 209 -29.50 13.32 -22.76
N GLU A 210 -30.21 14.32 -23.28
CA GLU A 210 -30.47 15.62 -22.63
C GLU A 210 -31.35 15.56 -21.39
N HIS A 211 -32.13 14.48 -21.21
CA HIS A 211 -32.97 14.25 -20.04
C HIS A 211 -32.36 13.26 -19.05
N ARG A 212 -31.15 12.74 -19.33
CA ARG A 212 -30.44 11.85 -18.40
C ARG A 212 -29.74 12.67 -17.33
N LEU A 213 -29.72 12.09 -16.14
CA LEU A 213 -28.96 12.60 -15.00
C LEU A 213 -27.77 11.70 -14.75
N SER A 214 -26.65 12.30 -14.35
CA SER A 214 -25.46 11.61 -13.89
C SER A 214 -25.13 12.07 -12.48
N ILE A 215 -24.82 11.12 -11.60
CA ILE A 215 -24.40 11.37 -10.22
C ILE A 215 -22.93 11.01 -10.15
N ILE A 216 -22.12 12.02 -9.89
CA ILE A 216 -20.67 11.92 -9.81
C ILE A 216 -20.30 12.07 -8.33
N GLY A 217 -19.88 10.97 -7.71
CA GLY A 217 -19.34 11.01 -6.36
C GLY A 217 -17.87 11.46 -6.36
N ARG A 218 -17.44 12.09 -5.27
CA ARG A 218 -16.04 12.42 -4.98
C ARG A 218 -15.40 13.36 -6.01
N GLU A 219 -15.96 14.54 -6.19
CA GLU A 219 -15.22 15.62 -6.84
C GLU A 219 -14.43 16.40 -5.76
N ASN A 220 -13.15 16.64 -6.02
CA ASN A 220 -12.31 17.49 -5.18
C ASN A 220 -12.59 18.95 -5.56
N TRP A 221 -13.72 19.49 -5.10
CA TRP A 221 -14.01 20.93 -5.16
C TRP A 221 -13.81 21.60 -3.81
N ASP A 222 -13.53 22.89 -3.84
CA ASP A 222 -13.58 23.75 -2.67
C ASP A 222 -15.06 24.10 -2.38
N PRO A 223 -15.60 23.69 -1.22
CA PRO A 223 -16.99 23.98 -0.84
C PRO A 223 -17.30 25.48 -0.86
N GLY A 224 -18.50 25.85 -1.33
CA GLY A 224 -19.00 27.22 -1.26
C GLY A 224 -18.26 28.24 -2.12
N SER A 225 -17.39 27.80 -3.03
CA SER A 225 -16.68 28.70 -3.93
C SER A 225 -17.23 28.62 -5.36
N CYS A 226 -18.19 29.50 -5.67
CA CYS A 226 -18.40 29.93 -7.07
C CYS A 226 -17.14 30.62 -7.66
N ALA A 227 -16.06 30.75 -6.87
CA ALA A 227 -14.74 31.18 -7.29
C ALA A 227 -14.06 30.10 -8.16
N ALA A 228 -14.43 30.11 -9.44
CA ALA A 228 -13.62 29.65 -10.57
C ALA A 228 -12.92 28.28 -10.44
N GLN A 229 -13.53 27.24 -11.03
CA GLN A 229 -12.77 26.15 -11.64
C GLN A 229 -13.16 25.95 -13.11
N LEU A 230 -12.30 26.50 -13.98
CA LEU A 230 -12.21 26.31 -15.43
C LEU A 230 -11.74 24.89 -15.84
N ARG A 231 -11.86 23.87 -14.97
CA ARG A 231 -11.35 22.53 -15.26
C ARG A 231 -12.48 21.53 -15.42
N ALA A 232 -12.54 20.99 -16.64
CA ALA A 232 -13.27 19.80 -17.12
C ALA A 232 -14.64 19.97 -17.82
N GLY A 233 -15.18 21.17 -18.06
CA GLY A 233 -16.54 21.29 -18.64
C GLY A 233 -16.87 22.49 -19.53
N GLY A 234 -15.89 23.30 -19.94
CA GLY A 234 -16.13 24.53 -20.73
C GLY A 234 -16.45 25.77 -19.88
N PRO A 235 -16.73 26.93 -20.52
CA PRO A 235 -17.01 28.18 -19.81
C PRO A 235 -18.31 28.06 -19.01
N MET A 236 -18.21 28.27 -17.69
CA MET A 236 -19.35 28.33 -16.79
C MET A 236 -20.14 29.62 -17.05
N ARG A 237 -21.43 29.50 -17.35
CA ARG A 237 -22.32 30.65 -17.64
C ARG A 237 -23.00 31.18 -16.39
N GLU A 238 -23.31 30.31 -15.43
CA GLU A 238 -24.01 30.65 -14.20
C GLU A 238 -23.46 29.83 -13.04
N CYS A 239 -23.32 30.46 -11.87
CA CYS A 239 -23.04 29.80 -10.61
C CYS A 239 -23.82 30.51 -9.51
N VAL A 240 -24.66 29.76 -8.79
CA VAL A 240 -25.52 30.29 -7.73
C VAL A 240 -25.42 29.39 -6.52
N LEU A 241 -24.99 29.95 -5.40
CA LEU A 241 -25.09 29.29 -4.10
C LEU A 241 -26.54 29.44 -3.60
N GLU A 242 -27.33 28.37 -3.66
CA GLU A 242 -28.75 28.43 -3.27
C GLU A 242 -28.96 28.25 -1.77
N ALA A 243 -28.12 27.42 -1.15
CA ALA A 243 -28.14 27.16 0.29
C ALA A 243 -26.72 26.74 0.74
N PRO A 244 -26.41 26.80 2.04
CA PRO A 244 -25.16 26.26 2.56
C PRO A 244 -24.98 24.79 2.12
N GLY A 245 -23.90 24.50 1.40
CA GLY A 245 -23.61 23.17 0.90
C GLY A 245 -24.37 22.72 -0.34
N LEU A 246 -25.17 23.61 -0.96
CA LEU A 246 -25.90 23.34 -2.21
C LEU A 246 -25.63 24.44 -3.24
N GLU A 247 -24.87 24.11 -4.27
CA GLU A 247 -24.43 25.04 -5.31
C GLU A 247 -24.98 24.60 -6.67
N TYR A 248 -25.67 25.50 -7.37
CA TYR A 248 -26.11 25.30 -8.75
C TYR A 248 -25.09 25.89 -9.72
N ARG A 249 -24.78 25.14 -10.79
CA ARG A 249 -23.89 25.58 -11.86
C ARG A 249 -24.50 25.26 -13.22
N ARG A 250 -24.30 26.16 -14.18
CA ARG A 250 -24.73 25.98 -15.56
C ARG A 250 -23.59 26.26 -16.53
N GLY A 251 -23.29 25.29 -17.38
CA GLY A 251 -22.41 25.42 -18.53
C GLY A 251 -23.18 25.73 -19.81
N GLU A 252 -22.55 25.48 -20.95
CA GLU A 252 -23.15 25.71 -22.27
C GLU A 252 -24.22 24.67 -22.64
N ASN A 253 -23.98 23.40 -22.32
CA ASN A 253 -24.83 22.26 -22.68
C ASN A 253 -25.15 21.34 -21.48
N TRP A 254 -24.83 21.79 -20.26
CA TRP A 254 -25.05 21.04 -19.04
C TRP A 254 -25.40 21.98 -17.90
N HIS A 255 -25.98 21.42 -16.85
CA HIS A 255 -26.09 22.06 -15.55
C HIS A 255 -26.03 21.02 -14.45
N GLU A 256 -25.62 21.43 -13.26
CA GLU A 256 -25.44 20.52 -12.13
C GLU A 256 -25.74 21.19 -10.80
N TYR A 257 -26.03 20.37 -9.80
CA TYR A 257 -25.98 20.75 -8.40
C TYR A 257 -24.86 20.01 -7.70
N ARG A 258 -24.07 20.73 -6.91
CA ARG A 258 -23.07 20.16 -6.00
C ARG A 258 -23.62 20.14 -4.59
N VAL A 259 -23.37 19.02 -3.90
CA VAL A 259 -23.86 18.74 -2.55
C VAL A 259 -22.67 18.43 -1.65
N ASP A 260 -22.31 19.37 -0.79
CA ASP A 260 -21.09 19.28 0.03
C ASP A 260 -21.18 18.18 1.10
N GLY A 261 -22.36 17.96 1.67
CA GLY A 261 -22.56 16.98 2.75
C GLY A 261 -22.22 15.54 2.35
N VAL A 262 -22.40 15.20 1.07
CA VAL A 262 -22.07 13.87 0.50
C VAL A 262 -20.95 13.93 -0.54
N ARG A 263 -20.39 15.12 -0.79
CA ARG A 263 -19.40 15.41 -1.83
C ARG A 263 -19.77 14.80 -3.18
N ALA A 264 -20.97 15.11 -3.66
CA ALA A 264 -21.50 14.61 -4.92
C ALA A 264 -22.07 15.71 -5.81
N ALA A 265 -21.94 15.52 -7.12
CA ALA A 265 -22.55 16.39 -8.13
C ALA A 265 -23.65 15.61 -8.86
N VAL A 266 -24.82 16.23 -9.00
CA VAL A 266 -25.89 15.74 -9.84
C VAL A 266 -25.94 16.61 -11.09
N ARG A 267 -25.54 16.05 -12.22
CA ARG A 267 -25.42 16.74 -13.51
C ARG A 267 -26.45 16.24 -14.50
N GLY A 268 -27.13 17.15 -15.19
CA GLY A 268 -28.07 16.86 -16.27
C GLY A 268 -27.74 17.62 -17.55
N GLY A 269 -28.35 17.21 -18.65
CA GLY A 269 -28.43 18.03 -19.87
C GLY A 269 -29.46 19.14 -19.73
N LEU A 270 -29.49 20.08 -20.68
CA LEU A 270 -30.41 21.22 -20.66
C LEU A 270 -31.90 20.85 -20.80
N GLY A 271 -32.22 19.60 -21.15
CA GLY A 271 -33.59 19.09 -21.18
C GLY A 271 -34.13 18.77 -19.79
N VAL A 272 -33.27 18.71 -18.76
CA VAL A 272 -33.69 18.57 -17.36
C VAL A 272 -33.98 19.95 -16.78
N THR A 273 -35.05 20.08 -16.00
CA THR A 273 -35.34 21.35 -15.33
C THR A 273 -34.47 21.52 -14.07
N ARG A 274 -34.22 22.77 -13.67
CA ARG A 274 -33.45 23.09 -12.46
C ARG A 274 -34.11 22.49 -11.21
N GLU A 275 -35.44 22.46 -11.17
CA GLU A 275 -36.23 21.89 -10.07
C GLU A 275 -36.01 20.38 -9.94
N VAL A 276 -35.94 19.66 -11.07
CA VAL A 276 -35.68 18.22 -11.09
C VAL A 276 -34.27 17.93 -10.58
N LEU A 277 -33.27 18.68 -11.06
CA LEU A 277 -31.91 18.53 -10.55
C LEU A 277 -31.80 18.85 -9.06
N ARG A 278 -32.43 19.93 -8.60
CA ARG A 278 -32.46 20.31 -7.19
C ARG A 278 -33.08 19.22 -6.35
N ALA A 279 -34.19 18.65 -6.82
CA ALA A 279 -34.87 17.55 -6.16
C ALA A 279 -34.02 16.29 -6.06
N ALA A 280 -33.23 15.98 -7.10
CA ALA A 280 -32.26 14.87 -7.07
C ALA A 280 -31.09 15.18 -6.11
N ALA A 281 -30.51 16.37 -6.19
CA ALA A 281 -29.41 16.78 -5.31
C ALA A 281 -29.81 16.78 -3.82
N SER A 282 -31.02 17.25 -3.50
CA SER A 282 -31.52 17.25 -2.12
C SER A 282 -31.75 15.85 -1.53
N ARG A 283 -31.86 14.82 -2.39
CA ARG A 283 -32.04 13.41 -1.99
C ARG A 283 -30.75 12.60 -2.11
N ALA A 284 -29.66 13.22 -2.56
CA ALA A 284 -28.38 12.55 -2.69
C ALA A 284 -27.86 12.09 -1.31
N ARG A 285 -27.54 10.81 -1.20
CA ARG A 285 -27.02 10.18 0.02
C ARG A 285 -25.93 9.15 -0.29
N GLY A 286 -25.12 8.85 0.70
CA GLY A 286 -24.18 7.73 0.62
C GLY A 286 -24.91 6.39 0.44
N VAL A 287 -24.24 5.46 -0.24
CA VAL A 287 -24.72 4.09 -0.43
C VAL A 287 -24.73 3.32 0.90
N THR A 288 -25.77 2.50 1.11
CA THR A 288 -25.85 1.56 2.24
C THR A 288 -25.24 0.19 1.89
N ASP A 289 -24.87 -0.58 2.91
CA ASP A 289 -24.28 -1.92 2.72
C ASP A 289 -25.18 -2.86 1.90
N ALA A 290 -26.49 -2.83 2.16
CA ALA A 290 -27.47 -3.64 1.42
C ALA A 290 -27.53 -3.25 -0.06
N GLU A 291 -27.44 -1.96 -0.37
CA GLU A 291 -27.39 -1.48 -1.75
C GLU A 291 -26.09 -1.93 -2.43
N VAL A 292 -24.93 -1.81 -1.76
CA VAL A 292 -23.65 -2.33 -2.31
C VAL A 292 -23.76 -3.81 -2.67
N LEU A 293 -24.33 -4.61 -1.76
CA LEU A 293 -24.50 -6.06 -1.95
C LEU A 293 -25.47 -6.40 -3.09
N ALA A 294 -26.51 -5.59 -3.29
CA ALA A 294 -27.45 -5.76 -4.40
C ALA A 294 -26.85 -5.34 -5.75
N MET A 295 -25.93 -4.37 -5.74
CA MET A 295 -25.40 -3.71 -6.94
C MET A 295 -24.18 -4.41 -7.52
N PHE A 296 -23.27 -4.88 -6.66
CA PHE A 296 -22.04 -5.52 -7.10
C PHE A 296 -22.13 -7.03 -6.92
N PRO A 297 -21.65 -7.84 -7.89
CA PRO A 297 -21.59 -9.28 -7.74
C PRO A 297 -20.70 -9.64 -6.55
N ALA A 298 -20.84 -10.88 -6.06
CA ALA A 298 -19.91 -11.41 -5.05
C ALA A 298 -18.47 -11.17 -5.51
N ALA A 299 -17.64 -10.67 -4.58
CA ALA A 299 -16.24 -10.47 -4.90
C ALA A 299 -15.65 -11.83 -5.31
N PRO A 300 -14.84 -11.89 -6.37
CA PRO A 300 -14.13 -13.11 -6.70
C PRO A 300 -13.33 -13.56 -5.46
N PRO A 301 -13.17 -14.87 -5.24
CA PRO A 301 -12.34 -15.34 -4.14
C PRO A 301 -10.97 -14.66 -4.27
N GLU A 302 -10.48 -14.08 -3.17
CA GLU A 302 -9.18 -13.43 -3.18
C GLU A 302 -8.16 -14.40 -3.76
N PRO A 303 -7.38 -13.99 -4.78
CA PRO A 303 -6.34 -14.85 -5.31
C PRO A 303 -5.44 -15.27 -4.14
N ALA A 304 -5.00 -16.53 -4.16
CA ALA A 304 -4.10 -17.06 -3.15
C ALA A 304 -2.71 -16.39 -3.29
N THR A 305 -2.64 -15.14 -2.85
CA THR A 305 -1.40 -14.38 -2.76
C THR A 305 -0.66 -14.80 -1.50
N PHE A 306 0.67 -14.73 -1.57
CA PHE A 306 1.52 -14.94 -0.41
C PHE A 306 1.12 -14.02 0.76
N VAL A 307 0.85 -12.74 0.48
CA VAL A 307 0.41 -11.76 1.50
C VAL A 307 -0.93 -12.16 2.12
N GLY A 308 -1.90 -12.60 1.33
CA GLY A 308 -3.19 -13.10 1.84
C GLY A 308 -3.04 -14.37 2.69
N ALA A 309 -2.11 -15.27 2.33
CA ALA A 309 -1.79 -16.45 3.14
C ALA A 309 -1.13 -16.07 4.48
N VAL A 310 -0.13 -15.19 4.46
CA VAL A 310 0.55 -14.70 5.66
C VAL A 310 -0.42 -13.97 6.58
N ARG A 311 -1.34 -13.16 6.04
CA ARG A 311 -2.37 -12.46 6.84
C ARG A 311 -3.36 -13.44 7.48
N ARG A 312 -3.82 -14.46 6.75
CA ARG A 312 -4.70 -15.51 7.32
C ARG A 312 -4.00 -16.28 8.45
N PHE A 313 -2.73 -16.63 8.25
CA PHE A 313 -1.92 -17.25 9.27
C PHE A 313 -1.72 -16.35 10.50
N ALA A 314 -1.45 -15.06 10.28
CA ALA A 314 -1.32 -14.07 11.35
C ALA A 314 -2.61 -13.97 12.20
N LYS A 315 -3.77 -13.92 11.55
CA LYS A 315 -5.08 -13.93 12.23
C LYS A 315 -5.32 -15.20 13.04
N TRP A 316 -4.90 -16.36 12.52
CA TRP A 316 -5.00 -17.64 13.22
C TRP A 316 -4.09 -17.73 14.46
N ILE A 317 -2.93 -17.09 14.45
CA ILE A 317 -2.04 -17.03 15.63
C ILE A 317 -2.52 -16.01 16.68
N ALA A 318 -3.07 -14.88 16.22
CA ALA A 318 -3.40 -13.76 17.09
C ALA A 318 -4.79 -13.86 17.75
N GLY A 319 -5.71 -14.66 17.20
CA GLY A 319 -7.04 -14.92 17.75
C GLY A 319 -7.11 -16.24 18.49
#